data_AF-A0A960FNH6-F1
#
_entry.id   AF-A0A960FNH6-F1
#
_cell.length_a   1.000
_cell.length_b   1.000
_cell.length_c   1.000
_cell.angle_alpha   90.00
_cell.angle_beta   90.00
_cell.angle_gamma   90.00
#
_symmetry.space_group_name_H-M   'P 1'
#
loop_
_entity.id
_entity.type
_entity.pdbx_description
1 polymer ?
#
loop_
_entity_poly.entity_id
_entity_poly.type
_entity_poly.pdbx_seq_one_letter_code
_entity_poly.pdbx_strand_id
1 'polypeptide(L)'
;MNWGRVRTVARTDLRQLIQARDFWMPMGILGAIFFFVVPTILLLAITRVGDINAVQQLSNALEVLPAQAQAAIQGDSPAGRASYAMAVYLFAPVAVVVPLTISTAVGAATIVGERERGTGEFLAHSPANVKEIYLGKLIASLIPGYLTTLVGFGVYSLVVNLIVGPEVGGWFFPTKQWWILMLWVVPPFLALTLSLVLRLSARV
;
A
#
# COMPACT_ATOMS: atom_id res chain seq x y z
N MET A 1 -3.10 -11.52 -28.91
CA MET A 1 -2.42 -10.80 -27.83
C MET A 1 -1.01 -11.32 -27.73
N ASN A 2 -0.01 -10.52 -28.09
CA ASN A 2 1.40 -10.92 -28.05
C ASN A 2 2.03 -10.48 -26.71
N TRP A 3 2.17 -11.43 -25.78
CA TRP A 3 2.77 -11.18 -24.46
C TRP A 3 4.21 -10.65 -24.51
N GLY A 4 4.95 -10.94 -25.59
CA GLY A 4 6.29 -10.38 -25.80
C GLY A 4 6.25 -8.86 -25.90
N ARG A 5 5.28 -8.30 -26.64
CA ARG A 5 5.11 -6.84 -26.80
C ARG A 5 4.69 -6.15 -25.51
N VAL A 6 3.73 -6.74 -24.80
CA VAL A 6 3.29 -6.28 -23.47
C VAL A 6 4.49 -6.20 -22.51
N ARG A 7 5.30 -7.26 -22.45
CA ARG A 7 6.47 -7.32 -21.58
C ARG A 7 7.54 -6.30 -21.97
N THR A 8 7.74 -6.04 -23.26
CA THR A 8 8.69 -5.03 -23.73
C THR A 8 8.27 -3.62 -23.32
N VAL A 9 6.99 -3.27 -23.47
CA VAL A 9 6.45 -1.98 -22.99
C VAL A 9 6.64 -1.89 -21.48
N ALA A 10 6.15 -2.88 -20.73
CA ALA A 10 6.24 -2.88 -19.27
C ALA A 10 7.68 -2.77 -18.75
N ARG A 11 8.62 -3.50 -19.36
CA ARG A 11 10.04 -3.50 -18.97
C ARG A 11 10.72 -2.16 -19.25
N THR A 12 10.33 -1.50 -20.33
CA THR A 12 10.90 -0.21 -20.72
C THR A 12 10.45 0.88 -19.75
N ASP A 13 9.15 0.98 -19.50
CA ASP A 13 8.57 1.93 -18.54
C ASP A 13 9.10 1.68 -17.12
N LEU A 14 9.13 0.43 -16.68
CA LEU A 14 9.64 0.08 -15.36
C LEU A 14 11.12 0.44 -15.19
N ARG A 15 11.95 0.25 -16.21
CA ARG A 15 13.36 0.68 -16.17
C ARG A 15 13.50 2.19 -16.04
N GLN A 16 12.71 2.95 -16.80
CA GLN A 16 12.74 4.42 -16.72
C GLN A 16 12.31 4.89 -15.33
N LEU A 17 11.25 4.30 -14.77
CA LEU A 17 10.79 4.60 -13.41
C LEU A 17 11.81 4.24 -12.33
N ILE A 18 12.46 3.08 -12.43
CA ILE A 18 13.51 2.65 -11.48
C ILE A 18 14.71 3.62 -11.49
N GLN A 19 15.05 4.17 -12.66
CA GLN A 19 16.16 5.11 -12.80
C GLN A 19 15.82 6.54 -12.35
N ALA A 20 14.53 6.90 -12.31
CA ALA A 20 14.07 8.23 -11.88
C ALA A 20 14.13 8.37 -10.36
N ARG A 21 15.25 8.90 -9.83
CA ARG A 21 15.43 9.12 -8.37
C ARG A 21 14.41 10.08 -7.77
N ASP A 22 14.00 11.08 -8.54
CA ASP A 22 13.03 12.12 -8.13
C ASP A 22 11.67 11.52 -7.78
N PHE A 23 11.41 10.31 -8.26
CA PHE A 23 10.17 9.58 -8.01
C PHE A 23 10.25 8.69 -6.76
N TRP A 24 11.38 8.00 -6.54
CA TRP A 24 11.52 7.09 -5.38
C TRP A 24 11.65 7.83 -4.06
N MET A 25 12.23 9.04 -4.03
CA MET A 25 12.39 9.80 -2.80
C MET A 25 11.05 10.16 -2.14
N PRO A 26 10.10 10.85 -2.82
CA PRO A 26 8.79 11.16 -2.25
C PRO A 26 8.00 9.91 -1.84
N MET A 27 8.11 8.83 -2.60
CA MET A 27 7.41 7.58 -2.32
C MET A 27 7.97 6.85 -1.12
N GLY A 28 9.30 6.81 -1.00
CA GLY A 28 9.97 6.27 0.18
C GLY A 28 9.60 7.05 1.43
N ILE A 29 9.55 8.39 1.34
CA ILE A 29 9.12 9.26 2.45
C ILE A 29 7.65 8.97 2.80
N LEU A 30 6.75 8.96 1.82
CA LEU A 30 5.33 8.69 2.05
C LEU A 30 5.11 7.31 2.68
N GLY A 31 5.75 6.27 2.13
CA GLY A 31 5.70 4.92 2.66
C GLY A 31 6.26 4.84 4.07
N ALA A 32 7.39 5.47 4.36
CA ALA A 32 7.98 5.51 5.70
C ALA A 32 7.08 6.23 6.70
N ILE A 33 6.43 7.32 6.32
CA ILE A 33 5.50 8.03 7.19
C ILE A 33 4.36 7.10 7.62
N PHE A 34 3.71 6.42 6.68
CA PHE A 34 2.51 5.63 6.96
C PHE A 34 2.78 4.23 7.51
N PHE A 35 3.87 3.57 7.10
CA PHE A 35 4.18 2.21 7.55
C PHE A 35 5.14 2.15 8.75
N PHE A 36 5.84 3.25 9.05
CA PHE A 36 6.80 3.30 10.15
C PHE A 36 6.50 4.43 11.14
N VAL A 37 6.57 5.70 10.72
CA VAL A 37 6.53 6.85 11.65
C VAL A 37 5.19 6.94 12.39
N VAL A 38 4.08 6.99 11.65
CA VAL A 38 2.73 7.15 12.22
C VAL A 38 2.37 5.96 13.12
N PRO A 39 2.51 4.69 12.68
CA PRO A 39 2.26 3.55 13.55
C PRO A 39 3.15 3.54 14.79
N THR A 40 4.44 3.83 14.66
CA THR A 40 5.37 3.82 15.78
C THR A 40 4.97 4.85 16.83
N ILE A 41 4.68 6.08 16.43
CA ILE A 41 4.27 7.15 17.36
C ILE A 41 2.97 6.77 18.07
N LEU A 42 1.94 6.35 17.32
CA LEU A 42 0.63 6.04 17.90
C LEU A 42 0.66 4.82 18.81
N LEU A 43 1.34 3.74 18.42
CA LEU A 43 1.46 2.54 19.23
C LEU A 43 2.30 2.80 20.49
N LEU A 44 3.39 3.58 20.41
CA LEU A 44 4.17 3.96 21.58
C LEU A 44 3.39 4.88 22.52
N ALA A 45 2.61 5.82 21.99
CA ALA A 45 1.78 6.69 22.82
C ALA A 45 0.81 5.87 23.68
N ILE A 46 0.15 4.86 23.10
CA ILE A 46 -0.79 4.01 23.82
C ILE A 46 -0.08 3.08 24.81
N THR A 47 1.00 2.41 24.38
CA THR A 47 1.66 1.38 25.20
C THR A 47 2.58 1.93 26.29
N ARG A 48 3.23 3.08 26.06
CA ARG A 48 4.24 3.63 26.99
C ARG A 48 3.75 4.80 27.81
N VAL A 49 2.94 5.67 27.23
CA VAL A 49 2.45 6.87 27.94
C VAL A 49 1.19 6.55 28.73
N GLY A 50 0.46 5.49 28.34
CA GLY A 50 -0.76 5.07 29.05
C GLY A 50 -1.81 6.17 29.08
N ASP A 51 -1.88 6.99 28.02
CA ASP A 51 -2.77 8.13 27.96
C ASP A 51 -4.23 7.64 28.01
N ILE A 52 -4.84 7.81 29.19
CA ILE A 52 -6.17 7.29 29.53
C ILE A 52 -7.21 7.84 28.54
N ASN A 53 -7.03 9.08 28.06
CA ASN A 53 -7.94 9.67 27.08
C ASN A 53 -7.85 8.97 25.72
N ALA A 54 -6.64 8.66 25.26
CA ALA A 54 -6.42 7.95 24.00
C ALA A 54 -6.95 6.51 24.08
N VAL A 55 -6.72 5.83 25.20
CA VAL A 55 -7.24 4.47 25.46
C VAL A 55 -8.78 4.47 25.49
N GLN A 56 -9.39 5.49 26.09
CA GLN A 56 -10.85 5.61 26.17
C GLN A 56 -11.46 5.90 24.80
N GLN A 57 -10.89 6.84 24.02
CA GLN A 57 -11.34 7.11 22.65
C GLN A 57 -11.25 5.88 21.77
N LEU A 58 -10.17 5.11 21.91
CA LEU A 58 -10.03 3.89 21.15
C LEU A 58 -11.04 2.84 21.59
N SER A 59 -11.27 2.66 22.89
CA SER A 59 -12.31 1.77 23.42
C SER A 59 -13.69 2.08 22.80
N ASN A 60 -14.05 3.36 22.68
CA ASN A 60 -15.29 3.76 22.01
C ASN A 60 -15.29 3.40 20.51
N ALA A 61 -14.14 3.49 19.83
CA ALA A 61 -14.01 3.04 18.44
C ALA A 61 -14.09 1.50 18.31
N LEU A 62 -13.69 0.74 19.35
CA LEU A 62 -13.82 -0.72 19.39
C LEU A 62 -15.27 -1.18 19.50
N GLU A 63 -16.12 -0.39 20.16
CA GLU A 63 -17.56 -0.70 20.27
C GLU A 63 -18.27 -0.72 18.91
N VAL A 64 -17.73 0.00 17.92
CA VAL A 64 -18.23 0.01 16.53
C VAL A 64 -17.81 -1.23 15.76
N LEU A 65 -16.78 -1.96 16.21
CA LEU A 65 -16.34 -3.18 15.55
C LEU A 65 -17.37 -4.31 15.74
N PRO A 66 -17.56 -5.18 14.73
CA PRO A 66 -18.44 -6.33 14.87
C PRO A 66 -17.98 -7.25 16.00
N ALA A 67 -18.92 -7.94 16.65
CA ALA A 67 -18.66 -8.77 17.84
C ALA A 67 -17.56 -9.83 17.60
N GLN A 68 -17.44 -10.35 16.37
CA GLN A 68 -16.37 -11.30 16.03
C GLN A 68 -14.97 -10.66 16.07
N ALA A 69 -14.85 -9.38 15.71
CA ALA A 69 -13.59 -8.64 15.79
C ALA A 69 -13.24 -8.30 17.23
N GLN A 70 -14.22 -7.91 18.05
CA GLN A 70 -14.01 -7.65 19.48
C GLN A 70 -13.53 -8.89 20.23
N ALA A 71 -14.12 -10.07 19.95
CA ALA A 71 -13.72 -11.33 20.56
C ALA A 71 -12.32 -11.81 20.12
N ALA A 72 -11.82 -11.33 18.98
CA ALA A 72 -10.49 -11.66 18.46
C ALA A 72 -9.39 -10.72 18.97
N ILE A 73 -9.72 -9.71 19.78
CA ILE A 73 -8.74 -8.79 20.38
C ILE A 73 -7.97 -9.52 21.47
N GLN A 74 -6.64 -9.46 21.38
CA GLN A 74 -5.73 -10.03 22.36
C GLN A 74 -5.12 -8.93 23.25
N GLY A 75 -4.70 -9.30 24.45
CA GLY A 75 -4.06 -8.41 25.42
C GLY A 75 -4.71 -8.47 26.80
N ASP A 76 -3.87 -8.53 27.83
CA ASP A 76 -4.31 -8.59 29.22
C ASP A 76 -4.62 -7.20 29.78
N SER A 77 -3.89 -6.18 29.31
CA SER A 77 -4.07 -4.78 29.69
C SER A 77 -5.04 -4.05 28.74
N PRO A 78 -5.79 -3.02 29.22
CA PRO A 78 -6.59 -2.16 28.34
C PRO A 78 -5.76 -1.50 27.23
N ALA A 79 -4.52 -1.11 27.54
CA ALA A 79 -3.57 -0.56 26.56
C ALA A 79 -3.12 -1.59 25.53
N GLY A 80 -2.90 -2.85 25.93
CA GLY A 80 -2.59 -3.98 25.05
C GLY A 80 -3.72 -4.28 24.08
N ARG A 81 -4.96 -4.36 24.57
CA ARG A 81 -6.16 -4.55 23.73
C ARG A 81 -6.35 -3.40 22.74
N ALA A 82 -6.18 -2.17 23.22
CA ALA A 82 -6.26 -0.97 22.42
C ALA A 82 -5.21 -0.98 21.30
N SER A 83 -3.95 -1.18 21.65
CA SER A 83 -2.84 -1.22 20.68
C SER A 83 -2.95 -2.38 19.68
N TYR A 84 -3.40 -3.57 20.11
CA TYR A 84 -3.71 -4.68 19.21
C TYR A 84 -4.78 -4.29 18.19
N ALA A 85 -5.90 -3.75 18.65
CA ALA A 85 -7.01 -3.44 17.77
C ALA A 85 -6.67 -2.29 16.80
N MET A 86 -5.91 -1.29 17.25
CA MET A 86 -5.35 -0.27 16.38
C MET A 86 -4.46 -0.88 15.29
N ALA A 87 -3.54 -1.75 15.68
CA ALA A 87 -2.59 -2.38 14.76
C ALA A 87 -3.28 -3.30 13.73
N VAL A 88 -4.24 -4.11 14.17
CA VAL A 88 -4.84 -5.14 13.31
C VAL A 88 -5.98 -4.57 12.46
N TYR A 89 -6.82 -3.71 13.02
CA TYR A 89 -8.06 -3.26 12.37
C TYR A 89 -7.96 -1.82 11.87
N LEU A 90 -7.47 -0.88 12.69
CA LEU A 90 -7.53 0.54 12.36
C LEU A 90 -6.48 0.95 11.30
N PHE A 91 -5.33 0.29 11.27
CA PHE A 91 -4.31 0.50 10.24
C PHE A 91 -4.49 -0.35 8.98
N ALA A 92 -5.44 -1.29 8.95
CA ALA A 92 -5.69 -2.10 7.75
C ALA A 92 -6.06 -1.25 6.49
N PRO A 93 -6.88 -0.18 6.59
CA PRO A 93 -7.15 0.69 5.44
C PRO A 93 -5.90 1.42 4.91
N VAL A 94 -4.97 1.81 5.79
CA VAL A 94 -3.73 2.49 5.40
C VAL A 94 -2.89 1.61 4.47
N ALA A 95 -2.87 0.29 4.75
CA ALA A 95 -2.19 -0.68 3.92
C ALA A 95 -2.73 -0.78 2.48
N VAL A 96 -3.95 -0.29 2.23
CA VAL A 96 -4.56 -0.23 0.89
C VAL A 96 -4.38 1.16 0.26
N VAL A 97 -4.52 2.22 1.04
CA VAL A 97 -4.45 3.61 0.54
C VAL A 97 -3.06 3.96 0.02
N VAL A 98 -2.01 3.65 0.78
CA VAL A 98 -0.62 3.98 0.38
C VAL A 98 -0.21 3.35 -0.96
N PRO A 99 -0.36 2.03 -1.19
CA PRO A 99 -0.06 1.44 -2.50
C PRO A 99 -0.83 2.10 -3.62
N LEU A 100 -2.09 2.46 -3.38
CA LEU A 100 -2.95 3.03 -4.40
C LEU A 100 -2.47 4.43 -4.78
N THR A 101 -2.14 5.27 -3.80
CA THR A 101 -1.57 6.60 -4.05
C THR A 101 -0.25 6.50 -4.82
N ILE A 102 0.63 5.60 -4.41
CA ILE A 102 1.92 5.36 -5.10
C ILE A 102 1.67 4.89 -6.53
N SER A 103 0.86 3.85 -6.72
CA SER A 103 0.57 3.29 -8.04
C SER A 103 -0.05 4.32 -8.98
N THR A 104 -0.98 5.14 -8.46
CA THR A 104 -1.65 6.20 -9.21
C THR A 104 -0.67 7.27 -9.64
N ALA A 105 0.24 7.69 -8.74
CA ALA A 105 1.30 8.63 -9.06
C ALA A 105 2.26 8.06 -10.12
N VAL A 106 2.58 6.76 -10.08
CA VAL A 106 3.35 6.08 -11.15
C VAL A 106 2.62 6.19 -12.47
N GLY A 107 1.35 5.78 -12.51
CA GLY A 107 0.54 5.77 -13.71
C GLY A 107 0.45 7.15 -14.35
N ALA A 108 0.21 8.18 -13.54
CA ALA A 108 0.19 9.56 -13.99
C ALA A 108 1.55 10.01 -14.56
N ALA A 109 2.66 9.73 -13.85
CA ALA A 109 4.00 10.13 -14.27
C ALA A 109 4.42 9.47 -15.60
N THR A 110 4.01 8.23 -15.85
CA THR A 110 4.30 7.56 -17.13
C THR A 110 3.55 8.19 -18.30
N ILE A 111 2.30 8.60 -18.13
CA ILE A 111 1.51 9.23 -19.19
C ILE A 111 2.00 10.66 -19.45
N VAL A 112 2.16 11.46 -18.40
CA VAL A 112 2.63 12.85 -18.52
C VAL A 112 4.06 12.88 -19.08
N GLY A 113 4.95 12.01 -18.57
CA GLY A 113 6.33 11.94 -19.03
C GLY A 113 6.48 11.50 -20.49
N GLU A 114 5.55 10.70 -21.03
CA GLU A 114 5.53 10.39 -22.46
C GLU A 114 5.05 11.55 -23.33
N ARG A 115 4.12 12.35 -22.82
CA ARG A 115 3.65 13.57 -23.49
C ARG A 115 4.74 14.64 -23.54
N GLU A 116 5.48 14.83 -22.45
CA GLU A 116 6.60 15.78 -22.38
C GLU A 116 7.78 15.39 -23.29
N ARG A 117 8.06 14.09 -23.41
CA ARG A 117 9.17 13.58 -24.24
C ARG A 117 8.78 13.34 -25.70
N GLY A 118 7.51 13.55 -26.06
CA GLY A 118 6.98 13.27 -27.41
C GLY A 118 6.98 11.78 -27.78
N THR A 119 7.19 10.87 -26.82
CA THR A 119 7.32 9.43 -27.11
C THR A 119 5.98 8.72 -27.31
N GLY A 120 4.87 9.36 -26.92
CA GLY A 120 3.52 8.82 -27.09
C GLY A 120 3.11 8.62 -28.56
N GLU A 121 3.49 9.53 -29.45
CA GLU A 121 3.18 9.45 -30.89
C GLU A 121 3.90 8.26 -31.55
N PHE A 122 5.17 8.05 -31.19
CA PHE A 122 5.95 6.91 -31.68
C PHE A 122 5.41 5.56 -31.18
N LEU A 123 4.88 5.51 -29.95
CA LEU A 123 4.24 4.31 -29.40
C LEU A 123 2.92 3.99 -30.12
N ALA A 124 2.15 5.02 -30.51
CA ALA A 124 0.91 4.84 -31.28
C ALA A 124 1.16 4.28 -32.69
N HIS A 125 2.33 4.59 -33.28
CA HIS A 125 2.76 4.05 -34.58
C HIS A 125 3.58 2.76 -34.47
N SER A 126 3.78 2.24 -33.26
CA SER A 126 4.49 0.98 -33.05
C SER A 126 3.64 -0.22 -33.53
N PRO A 127 4.26 -1.38 -33.81
CA PRO A 127 3.52 -2.58 -34.21
C PRO A 127 2.66 -3.19 -33.07
N ALA A 128 2.66 -2.58 -31.87
CA ALA A 128 1.89 -3.03 -30.72
C ALA A 128 0.45 -2.54 -30.79
N ASN A 129 -0.50 -3.41 -30.44
CA ASN A 129 -1.91 -3.04 -30.41
C ASN A 129 -2.22 -2.17 -29.18
N VAL A 130 -3.24 -1.32 -29.22
CA VAL A 130 -3.68 -0.44 -28.12
C VAL A 130 -3.88 -1.22 -26.82
N LYS A 131 -4.47 -2.43 -26.90
CA LYS A 131 -4.65 -3.31 -25.74
C LYS A 131 -3.33 -3.80 -25.13
N GLU A 132 -2.31 -4.01 -25.96
CA GLU A 132 -1.00 -4.49 -25.54
C GLU A 132 -0.21 -3.38 -24.84
N ILE A 133 -0.28 -2.15 -25.37
CA ILE A 133 0.30 -0.96 -24.75
C ILE A 133 -0.37 -0.68 -23.40
N TYR A 134 -1.71 -0.71 -23.37
CA TYR A 134 -2.48 -0.52 -22.14
C TYR A 134 -2.10 -1.51 -21.05
N LEU A 135 -2.02 -2.80 -21.39
CA LEU A 135 -1.66 -3.84 -20.41
C LEU A 135 -0.21 -3.70 -19.94
N GLY A 136 0.69 -3.31 -20.83
CA GLY A 136 2.09 -3.04 -20.48
C GLY A 136 2.23 -1.91 -19.46
N LYS A 137 1.53 -0.79 -19.69
CA LYS A 137 1.49 0.37 -18.79
C LYS A 137 0.85 0.04 -17.44
N LEU A 138 -0.23 -0.74 -17.46
CA LEU A 138 -0.89 -1.19 -16.23
C LEU A 138 0.09 -1.99 -15.36
N ILE A 139 0.82 -2.94 -15.95
CA ILE A 139 1.82 -3.75 -15.24
C ILE A 139 2.97 -2.87 -14.73
N ALA A 140 3.49 -1.96 -15.57
CA ALA A 140 4.57 -1.06 -15.18
C ALA A 140 4.18 -0.13 -14.02
N SER A 141 2.92 0.28 -13.95
CA SER A 141 2.40 1.14 -12.88
C SER A 141 2.08 0.37 -11.59
N LEU A 142 1.65 -0.90 -11.73
CA LEU A 142 1.28 -1.74 -10.60
C LEU A 142 2.49 -2.26 -9.81
N ILE A 143 3.58 -2.62 -10.49
CA ILE A 143 4.75 -3.24 -9.86
C ILE A 143 5.37 -2.35 -8.77
N PRO A 144 5.71 -1.07 -9.00
CA PRO A 144 6.35 -0.23 -7.99
C PRO A 144 5.48 -0.03 -6.76
N GLY A 145 4.17 0.19 -6.95
CA GLY A 145 3.24 0.37 -5.84
C GLY A 145 3.06 -0.90 -5.01
N TYR A 146 2.91 -2.05 -5.66
CA TYR A 146 2.80 -3.33 -4.96
C TYR A 146 4.08 -3.72 -4.21
N LEU A 147 5.25 -3.52 -4.82
CA LEU A 147 6.54 -3.78 -4.17
C LEU A 147 6.74 -2.87 -2.94
N THR A 148 6.41 -1.59 -3.06
CA THR A 148 6.53 -0.66 -1.92
C THR A 148 5.64 -1.09 -0.75
N THR A 149 4.45 -1.61 -1.04
CA THR A 149 3.55 -2.15 -0.01
C THR A 149 4.08 -3.41 0.63
N LEU A 150 4.68 -4.33 -0.12
CA LEU A 150 5.28 -5.53 0.47
C LEU A 150 6.44 -5.16 1.41
N VAL A 151 7.27 -4.20 1.03
CA VAL A 151 8.35 -3.68 1.88
C VAL A 151 7.77 -2.99 3.12
N GLY A 152 6.82 -2.09 2.92
CA GLY A 152 6.14 -1.38 4.00
C GLY A 152 5.43 -2.31 4.98
N PHE A 153 4.77 -3.36 4.47
CA PHE A 153 4.16 -4.41 5.27
C PHE A 153 5.17 -5.17 6.13
N GLY A 154 6.34 -5.49 5.57
CA GLY A 154 7.43 -6.12 6.33
C GLY A 154 7.91 -5.23 7.48
N VAL A 155 8.14 -3.94 7.20
CA VAL A 155 8.54 -2.95 8.21
C VAL A 155 7.46 -2.78 9.27
N TYR A 156 6.22 -2.59 8.86
CA TYR A 156 5.07 -2.44 9.74
C TYR A 156 4.88 -3.67 10.63
N SER A 157 5.04 -4.87 10.08
CA SER A 157 4.98 -6.11 10.83
C SER A 157 6.02 -6.16 11.96
N LEU A 158 7.25 -5.75 11.68
CA LEU A 158 8.30 -5.65 12.70
C LEU A 158 7.92 -4.63 13.77
N VAL A 159 7.48 -3.43 13.38
CA VAL A 159 7.06 -2.37 14.31
C VAL A 159 5.98 -2.87 15.28
N VAL A 160 4.93 -3.52 14.74
CA VAL A 160 3.83 -4.04 15.54
C VAL A 160 4.30 -5.11 16.53
N ASN A 161 5.10 -6.08 16.09
CA ASN A 161 5.58 -7.13 17.00
C ASN A 161 6.56 -6.61 18.06
N LEU A 162 7.37 -5.60 17.74
CA LEU A 162 8.31 -5.03 18.70
C LEU A 162 7.64 -4.16 19.77
N ILE A 163 6.57 -3.44 19.40
CA ILE A 163 5.89 -2.50 20.31
C ILE A 163 4.72 -3.16 21.03
N VAL A 164 3.85 -3.86 20.28
CA VAL A 164 2.60 -4.45 20.81
C VAL A 164 2.82 -5.89 21.25
N GLY A 165 3.73 -6.62 20.60
CA GLY A 165 3.98 -8.03 20.90
C GLY A 165 4.18 -8.34 22.39
N PRO A 166 4.99 -7.56 23.15
CA PRO A 166 5.15 -7.78 24.59
C PRO A 166 3.84 -7.72 25.40
N GLU A 167 2.85 -6.93 24.98
CA GLU A 167 1.55 -6.78 25.65
C GLU A 167 0.57 -7.91 25.36
N VAL A 168 0.82 -8.70 24.30
CA VAL A 168 -0.08 -9.77 23.84
C VAL A 168 0.57 -11.15 23.84
N GLY A 169 1.70 -11.30 24.54
CA GLY A 169 2.36 -12.61 24.72
C GLY A 169 3.37 -12.99 23.64
N GLY A 170 3.81 -12.05 22.79
CA GLY A 170 4.92 -12.23 21.85
C GLY A 170 4.57 -11.86 20.42
N TRP A 171 5.14 -12.62 19.47
CA TRP A 171 4.97 -12.35 18.04
C TRP A 171 3.62 -12.88 17.56
N PHE A 172 2.74 -11.97 17.12
CA PHE A 172 1.38 -12.32 16.67
C PHE A 172 1.07 -11.83 15.26
N PHE A 173 1.79 -10.81 14.78
CA PHE A 173 1.57 -10.19 13.47
C PHE A 173 2.62 -10.72 12.46
N PRO A 174 2.27 -10.93 11.18
CA PRO A 174 0.98 -10.69 10.54
C PRO A 174 -0.06 -11.77 10.81
N THR A 175 -1.31 -11.35 10.98
CA THR A 175 -2.44 -12.28 11.08
C THR A 175 -2.74 -12.94 9.74
N LYS A 176 -3.44 -14.08 9.74
CA LYS A 176 -3.89 -14.75 8.50
C LYS A 176 -4.70 -13.83 7.59
N GLN A 177 -5.50 -12.94 8.18
CA GLN A 177 -6.30 -11.95 7.44
C GLN A 177 -5.41 -10.93 6.72
N TRP A 178 -4.31 -10.51 7.32
CA TRP A 178 -3.35 -9.60 6.67
C TRP A 178 -2.62 -10.25 5.51
N TRP A 179 -2.29 -11.54 5.60
CA TRP A 179 -1.76 -12.28 4.45
C TRP A 179 -2.76 -12.35 3.30
N ILE A 180 -4.03 -12.63 3.59
CA ILE A 180 -5.10 -12.62 2.59
C ILE A 180 -5.25 -11.21 2.00
N LEU A 181 -5.26 -10.17 2.85
CA LEU A 181 -5.34 -8.79 2.40
C LEU A 181 -4.21 -8.46 1.42
N MET A 182 -2.97 -8.74 1.81
CA MET A 182 -1.78 -8.36 1.04
C MET A 182 -1.61 -9.15 -0.26
N LEU A 183 -1.85 -10.46 -0.24
CA LEU A 183 -1.59 -11.32 -1.39
C LEU A 183 -2.82 -11.48 -2.30
N TRP A 184 -4.03 -11.30 -1.77
CA TRP A 184 -5.26 -11.57 -2.51
C TRP A 184 -6.12 -10.33 -2.76
N VAL A 185 -6.24 -9.42 -1.79
CA VAL A 185 -7.14 -8.26 -1.91
C VAL A 185 -6.45 -7.06 -2.57
N VAL A 186 -5.24 -6.73 -2.10
CA VAL A 186 -4.48 -5.57 -2.58
C VAL A 186 -4.14 -5.66 -4.07
N PRO A 187 -3.63 -6.77 -4.63
CA PRO A 187 -3.22 -6.78 -6.04
C PRO A 187 -4.38 -6.56 -7.02
N PRO A 188 -5.53 -7.25 -6.90
CA PRO A 188 -6.70 -6.98 -7.75
C PRO A 188 -7.25 -5.57 -7.55
N PHE A 189 -7.28 -5.07 -6.31
CA PHE A 189 -7.77 -3.72 -6.03
C PHE A 189 -6.90 -2.64 -6.69
N LEU A 190 -5.58 -2.78 -6.63
CA LEU A 190 -4.65 -1.90 -7.34
C LEU A 190 -4.80 -2.02 -8.86
N ALA A 191 -4.93 -3.23 -9.39
CA ALA A 191 -5.14 -3.42 -10.82
C ALA A 191 -6.42 -2.73 -11.32
N LEU A 192 -7.53 -2.84 -10.59
CA LEU A 192 -8.80 -2.22 -10.96
C LEU A 192 -8.74 -0.69 -10.89
N THR A 193 -8.19 -0.14 -9.82
CA THR A 193 -8.09 1.30 -9.60
C THR A 193 -7.15 1.96 -10.61
N LEU A 194 -5.98 1.35 -10.86
CA LEU A 194 -5.07 1.79 -11.91
C LEU A 194 -5.68 1.69 -13.30
N SER A 195 -6.41 0.61 -13.58
CA SER A 195 -7.12 0.44 -14.83
C SER A 195 -8.11 1.59 -15.08
N LEU A 196 -8.83 2.02 -14.04
CA LEU A 196 -9.72 3.16 -14.15
C LEU A 196 -8.96 4.47 -14.38
N VAL A 197 -7.90 4.73 -13.60
CA VAL A 197 -7.06 5.92 -13.72
C VAL A 197 -6.45 6.02 -15.12
N LEU A 198 -5.86 4.94 -15.63
CA LEU A 198 -5.24 4.91 -16.96
C LEU A 198 -6.27 5.16 -18.07
N ARG A 199 -7.48 4.59 -17.95
CA ARG A 199 -8.56 4.85 -18.93
C ARG A 199 -9.02 6.30 -18.94
N LEU A 200 -9.14 6.92 -17.76
CA LEU A 200 -9.53 8.32 -17.64
C LEU A 200 -8.43 9.24 -18.16
N SER A 201 -7.17 8.96 -17.81
CA SER A 201 -6.03 9.76 -18.23
C SER A 201 -5.70 9.64 -19.72
N ALA A 202 -6.03 8.51 -20.37
CA ALA A 202 -5.85 8.36 -21.82
C ALA A 202 -6.92 9.10 -22.65
N ARG A 203 -7.95 9.66 -22.01
CA ARG A 203 -9.06 10.36 -22.67
C ARG A 203 -8.83 11.89 -22.75
N VAL A 204 -7.74 12.40 -22.15
CA VAL A 204 -7.37 13.82 -22.00
C VAL A 204 -5.99 14.06 -22.61
#